data_AF-A0A1Z9E2N9-F1
#
_entry.id   AF-A0A1Z9E2N9-F1
#
_cell.length_a   1.000
_cell.length_b   1.000
_cell.length_c   1.000
_cell.angle_alpha   90.00
_cell.angle_beta   90.00
_cell.angle_gamma   90.00
#
_symmetry.space_group_name_H-M   'P 1'
#
loop_
_entity.id
_entity.type
_entity.pdbx_description
1 polymer ?
#
loop_
_entity_poly.entity_id
_entity_poly.type
_entity_poly.pdbx_seq_one_letter_code
_entity_poly.pdbx_strand_id
1 'polypeptide(L)'
;MTKSYLSTPDPEQRGWPERIVFESDQPEQDSLAPVRIFLGSETAQYRAERVFIYSVEKLRNPQRRYEIYLMKDLSGFDTRKWRTNFTLYRFAIPEFANFSGRAIYNDVDQIYLADPALLFDADMAGSGYMSVAHNDTSVMLIDCAKMGDYWNLASATTGTKKSLHEAVQQLANGWRACDKGWNTRDCEHPLDEIKCLHYTALHTQPWQPTPEHYSYHYHPLAYLWQQLEDELEGLAEVAAHAELQPLDCQVWALLTHRRGDNSQILNLARRLSNNIVEQQLSFSWLNHVPNYIRGNSLLGVRKLPELKPPWPDIVISSGRRSACVARWLKKQAPATKLIHIGRPWCHLRHYDLIVSTPQYQLPLRDNVYMNTLTLNELYFEQSECVQEAQLINQAGMHQPYLTVVLGGHSRPYKMTPSCLSEMAQRVNKLAMVKGYSVLLTTSPRTPSYALDCFASQLDVPYQYHSWRADIDNPYLDYVRLAEALVVTADSASMLSELCKLNKPVYVHRLPRYFDVLIDSINTLRNFCQFPLGRGNYRGMPKQQNFLSRLFDKAVEYGVITSLRDMDLFLDHLLKRGLITLLEDAAEAPGVTKTDCINETDKLILNIKKQFADR
;
A
#
# COMPACT_ATOMS: atom_id res chain seq x y z
N MET A 1 18.94 4.34 -22.13
CA MET A 1 19.28 3.39 -23.22
C MET A 1 18.26 2.27 -23.22
N THR A 2 17.27 2.35 -24.11
CA THR A 2 16.20 1.36 -24.26
C THR A 2 16.77 0.09 -24.90
N LYS A 3 17.12 -0.92 -24.09
CA LYS A 3 17.43 -2.26 -24.61
C LYS A 3 16.15 -2.81 -25.26
N SER A 4 16.20 -3.11 -26.56
CA SER A 4 15.07 -3.65 -27.31
C SER A 4 14.79 -5.08 -26.83
N TYR A 5 13.65 -5.30 -26.20
CA TYR A 5 13.18 -6.63 -25.83
C TYR A 5 12.42 -7.24 -27.02
N LEU A 6 13.15 -8.09 -27.76
CA LEU A 6 12.74 -9.26 -28.54
C LEU A 6 11.84 -9.12 -29.79
N SER A 7 12.35 -9.70 -30.88
CA SER A 7 11.54 -10.45 -31.84
C SER A 7 11.08 -11.77 -31.22
N THR A 8 9.77 -12.01 -31.14
CA THR A 8 9.16 -13.27 -30.67
C THR A 8 9.30 -14.39 -31.70
N PRO A 9 9.89 -15.56 -31.37
CA PRO A 9 9.78 -16.77 -32.19
C PRO A 9 8.39 -17.41 -32.07
N ASP A 10 8.06 -18.27 -33.02
CA ASP A 10 6.80 -19.02 -33.14
C ASP A 10 6.52 -19.91 -31.90
N PRO A 11 5.35 -19.83 -31.23
CA PRO A 11 5.04 -20.56 -30.00
C PRO A 11 5.12 -22.09 -30.09
N GLU A 12 5.01 -22.68 -31.28
CA GLU A 12 4.94 -24.14 -31.44
C GLU A 12 6.29 -24.87 -31.33
N GLN A 13 7.42 -24.17 -31.16
CA GLN A 13 8.77 -24.77 -31.21
C GLN A 13 9.63 -24.60 -29.94
N ARG A 14 9.10 -24.07 -28.84
CA ARG A 14 9.93 -23.75 -27.67
C ARG A 14 10.17 -24.96 -26.75
N GLY A 15 11.18 -25.75 -27.10
CA GLY A 15 11.62 -26.91 -26.30
C GLY A 15 12.49 -26.54 -25.08
N TRP A 16 13.08 -25.34 -25.03
CA TRP A 16 14.04 -24.93 -24.00
C TRP A 16 13.75 -23.52 -23.45
N PRO A 17 14.05 -23.23 -22.17
CA PRO A 17 13.88 -21.90 -21.58
C PRO A 17 14.75 -20.82 -22.25
N GLU A 18 14.22 -19.59 -22.34
CA GLU A 18 14.99 -18.44 -22.80
C GLU A 18 15.99 -17.99 -21.73
N ARG A 19 17.23 -17.66 -22.10
CA ARG A 19 18.24 -17.25 -21.14
C ARG A 19 18.55 -15.76 -21.23
N ILE A 20 18.36 -15.06 -20.12
CA ILE A 20 18.83 -13.69 -19.86
C ILE A 20 20.08 -13.78 -18.99
N VAL A 21 21.12 -13.01 -19.32
CA VAL A 21 22.39 -13.03 -18.59
C VAL A 21 22.72 -11.63 -18.09
N PHE A 22 23.06 -11.53 -16.81
CA PHE A 22 23.76 -10.41 -16.23
C PHE A 22 25.20 -10.84 -15.97
N GLU A 23 26.13 -10.33 -16.77
CA GLU A 23 27.55 -10.62 -16.57
C GLU A 23 28.07 -9.92 -15.31
N SER A 24 29.16 -10.45 -14.75
CA SER A 24 29.93 -9.75 -13.73
C SER A 24 30.53 -8.48 -14.34
N ASP A 25 30.57 -7.40 -13.55
CA ASP A 25 31.25 -6.16 -13.93
C ASP A 25 32.78 -6.38 -14.04
N GLN A 26 33.32 -7.45 -13.42
CA GLN A 26 34.72 -7.88 -13.52
C GLN A 26 34.80 -9.39 -13.82
N PRO A 27 34.53 -9.82 -15.07
CA PRO A 27 34.47 -11.24 -15.43
C PRO A 27 35.76 -12.02 -15.15
N GLU A 28 36.91 -11.36 -15.22
CA GLU A 28 38.21 -11.98 -14.96
C GLU A 28 38.44 -12.33 -13.48
N GLN A 29 37.69 -11.70 -12.58
CA GLN A 29 37.77 -11.92 -11.13
C GLN A 29 36.61 -12.78 -10.59
N ASP A 30 35.59 -13.04 -11.42
CA ASP A 30 34.46 -13.89 -11.04
C ASP A 30 34.88 -15.37 -11.03
N SER A 31 35.11 -15.88 -9.83
CA SER A 31 35.48 -17.28 -9.59
C SER A 31 34.32 -18.11 -9.03
N LEU A 32 33.17 -17.49 -8.78
CA LEU A 32 32.01 -18.17 -8.20
C LEU A 32 31.14 -18.78 -9.29
N ALA A 33 30.40 -19.84 -8.93
CA ALA A 33 29.43 -20.42 -9.85
C ALA A 33 28.34 -19.39 -10.20
N PRO A 34 27.93 -19.27 -11.49
CA PRO A 34 26.83 -18.38 -11.87
C PRO A 34 25.54 -18.71 -11.13
N VAL A 35 24.85 -17.68 -10.65
CA VAL A 35 23.54 -17.87 -10.01
C VAL A 35 22.51 -18.14 -11.09
N ARG A 36 21.98 -19.36 -11.14
CA ARG A 36 20.96 -19.77 -12.12
C ARG A 36 19.58 -19.72 -11.51
N ILE A 37 18.69 -18.90 -12.08
CA ILE A 37 17.30 -18.70 -11.65
C ILE A 37 16.39 -19.16 -12.78
N PHE A 38 15.48 -20.07 -12.52
CA PHE A 38 14.46 -20.52 -13.46
C PHE A 38 13.11 -19.92 -13.08
N LEU A 39 12.57 -19.09 -13.96
CA LEU A 39 11.36 -18.30 -13.70
C LEU A 39 10.15 -18.91 -14.42
N GLY A 40 9.18 -19.40 -13.66
CA GLY A 40 7.89 -19.83 -14.21
C GLY A 40 7.01 -18.62 -14.53
N SER A 41 6.72 -18.41 -15.81
CA SER A 41 5.96 -17.26 -16.32
C SER A 41 5.01 -17.67 -17.46
N GLU A 42 4.14 -16.76 -17.89
CA GLU A 42 3.26 -16.91 -19.06
C GLU A 42 3.18 -15.60 -19.87
N THR A 43 2.72 -15.67 -21.13
CA THR A 43 2.72 -14.49 -22.02
C THR A 43 1.94 -13.30 -21.45
N ALA A 44 0.83 -13.55 -20.78
CA ALA A 44 0.01 -12.50 -20.17
C ALA A 44 0.70 -11.79 -18.99
N GLN A 45 1.74 -12.37 -18.40
CA GLN A 45 2.40 -11.87 -17.19
C GLN A 45 3.64 -11.01 -17.45
N TYR A 46 3.79 -10.46 -18.67
CA TYR A 46 4.95 -9.66 -19.08
C TYR A 46 5.32 -8.52 -18.11
N ARG A 47 4.34 -7.81 -17.54
CA ARG A 47 4.60 -6.75 -16.55
C ARG A 47 5.27 -7.28 -15.28
N ALA A 48 4.75 -8.39 -14.74
CA ALA A 48 5.32 -9.03 -13.55
C ALA A 48 6.72 -9.58 -13.85
N GLU A 49 6.91 -10.20 -15.02
CA GLU A 49 8.20 -10.72 -15.49
C GLU A 49 9.29 -9.64 -15.53
N ARG A 50 8.98 -8.49 -16.15
CA ARG A 50 9.90 -7.34 -16.22
C ARG A 50 10.33 -6.85 -14.84
N VAL A 51 9.38 -6.73 -13.91
CA VAL A 51 9.66 -6.26 -12.54
C VAL A 51 10.43 -7.31 -11.73
N PHE A 52 10.12 -8.60 -11.89
CA PHE A 52 10.90 -9.68 -11.28
C PHE A 52 12.37 -9.59 -11.73
N ILE A 53 12.62 -9.55 -13.04
CA ILE A 53 13.97 -9.48 -13.61
C ILE A 53 14.72 -8.25 -13.09
N TYR A 54 14.03 -7.10 -13.04
CA TYR A 54 14.62 -5.87 -12.52
C TYR A 54 14.94 -5.94 -11.03
N SER A 55 14.11 -6.61 -10.22
CA SER A 55 14.43 -6.83 -8.80
C SER A 55 15.73 -7.62 -8.61
N VAL A 56 16.01 -8.58 -9.50
CA VAL A 56 17.29 -9.31 -9.53
C VAL A 56 18.42 -8.39 -9.98
N GLU A 57 18.26 -7.67 -11.09
CA GLU A 57 19.28 -6.75 -11.63
C GLU A 57 19.71 -5.69 -10.60
N LYS A 58 18.76 -5.16 -9.84
CA LYS A 58 18.98 -4.12 -8.84
C LYS A 58 19.74 -4.61 -7.61
N LEU A 59 19.48 -5.84 -7.17
CA LEU A 59 19.96 -6.36 -5.88
C LEU A 59 21.12 -7.35 -6.01
N ARG A 60 21.40 -7.85 -7.22
CA ARG A 60 22.50 -8.79 -7.46
C ARG A 60 23.83 -8.19 -7.00
N ASN A 61 24.72 -9.04 -6.49
CA ASN A 61 26.14 -8.70 -6.43
C ASN A 61 26.67 -8.39 -7.85
N PRO A 62 27.14 -7.16 -8.15
CA PRO A 62 27.63 -6.80 -9.47
C PRO A 62 28.88 -7.58 -9.90
N GLN A 63 29.63 -8.13 -8.94
CA GLN A 63 30.86 -8.89 -9.19
C GLN A 63 30.62 -10.37 -9.53
N ARG A 64 29.36 -10.81 -9.61
CA ARG A 64 28.99 -12.20 -9.91
C ARG A 64 28.03 -12.26 -11.09
N ARG A 65 28.18 -13.29 -11.92
CA ARG A 65 27.26 -13.59 -13.03
C ARG A 65 25.94 -14.19 -12.55
N TYR A 66 24.83 -13.72 -13.14
CA TYR A 66 23.47 -14.23 -12.94
C TYR A 66 22.85 -14.63 -14.28
N GLU A 67 22.12 -15.75 -14.27
CA GLU A 67 21.43 -16.28 -15.44
C GLU A 67 19.97 -16.54 -15.09
N ILE A 68 19.05 -15.86 -15.77
CA ILE A 68 17.61 -16.06 -15.61
C ILE A 68 17.10 -16.85 -16.82
N TYR A 69 16.50 -18.00 -16.56
CA TYR A 69 15.92 -18.91 -17.53
C TYR A 69 14.39 -18.77 -17.51
N LEU A 70 13.81 -18.10 -18.50
CA LEU A 70 12.37 -17.90 -18.62
C LEU A 70 11.69 -19.19 -19.10
N MET A 71 10.89 -19.78 -18.22
CA MET A 71 10.11 -20.98 -18.49
C MET A 71 8.68 -20.59 -18.80
N LYS A 72 8.40 -20.43 -20.09
CA LYS A 72 7.14 -19.92 -20.61
C LYS A 72 6.83 -20.60 -21.94
N ASP A 73 5.57 -21.03 -22.09
CA ASP A 73 5.05 -21.69 -23.29
C ASP A 73 5.94 -22.88 -23.76
N LEU A 74 6.41 -23.70 -22.82
CA LEU A 74 7.28 -24.84 -23.11
C LEU A 74 6.48 -25.99 -23.71
N SER A 75 6.97 -26.54 -24.83
CA SER A 75 6.35 -27.68 -25.51
C SER A 75 6.39 -28.96 -24.65
N GLY A 76 5.43 -29.86 -24.85
CA GLY A 76 5.41 -31.18 -24.20
C GLY A 76 4.63 -31.25 -22.87
N PHE A 77 4.10 -30.14 -22.38
CA PHE A 77 3.29 -30.10 -21.16
C PHE A 77 1.79 -29.95 -21.47
N ASP A 78 0.94 -30.78 -20.84
CA ASP A 78 -0.52 -30.61 -20.85
C ASP A 78 -0.97 -29.70 -19.70
N THR A 79 -1.14 -28.42 -20.00
CA THR A 79 -1.45 -27.37 -19.02
C THR A 79 -2.95 -27.23 -18.73
N ARG A 80 -3.84 -27.94 -19.44
CA ARG A 80 -5.31 -27.71 -19.41
C ARG A 80 -5.95 -27.85 -18.03
N LYS A 81 -5.33 -28.62 -17.13
CA LYS A 81 -5.82 -28.87 -15.76
C LYS A 81 -5.08 -28.05 -14.70
N TRP A 82 -4.10 -27.25 -15.12
CA TRP A 82 -3.28 -26.49 -14.18
C TRP A 82 -3.97 -25.19 -13.81
N ARG A 83 -3.67 -24.71 -12.59
CA ARG A 83 -4.15 -23.40 -12.14
C ARG A 83 -3.33 -22.26 -12.74
N THR A 84 -2.04 -22.50 -12.96
CA THR A 84 -1.13 -21.62 -13.70
C THR A 84 -0.46 -22.44 -14.80
N ASN A 85 -0.19 -21.82 -15.95
CA ASN A 85 0.34 -22.52 -17.13
C ASN A 85 1.79 -23.02 -16.99
N PHE A 86 2.44 -22.80 -15.84
CA PHE A 86 3.82 -23.20 -15.54
C PHE A 86 3.95 -24.11 -14.31
N THR A 87 2.83 -24.69 -13.82
CA THR A 87 2.80 -25.45 -12.56
C THR A 87 3.88 -26.54 -12.47
N LEU A 88 4.12 -27.32 -13.52
CA LEU A 88 5.09 -28.44 -13.48
C LEU A 88 6.45 -28.14 -14.11
N TYR A 89 6.68 -26.98 -14.73
CA TYR A 89 7.98 -26.63 -15.34
C TYR A 89 9.14 -26.72 -14.35
N ARG A 90 8.87 -26.37 -13.08
CA ARG A 90 9.84 -26.41 -11.98
C ARG A 90 10.47 -27.79 -11.74
N PHE A 91 9.81 -28.87 -12.17
CA PHE A 91 10.32 -30.23 -12.02
C PHE A 91 11.16 -30.71 -13.21
N ALA A 92 11.24 -29.93 -14.29
CA ALA A 92 12.15 -30.19 -15.42
C ALA A 92 13.50 -29.48 -15.27
N ILE A 93 13.66 -28.61 -14.26
CA ILE A 93 14.86 -27.79 -14.04
C ILE A 93 16.16 -28.59 -14.00
N PRO A 94 16.25 -29.77 -13.32
CA PRO A 94 17.49 -30.53 -13.32
C PRO A 94 17.99 -30.85 -14.73
N GLU A 95 17.10 -31.21 -15.65
CA GLU A 95 17.45 -31.47 -17.05
C GLU A 95 17.83 -30.19 -17.80
N PHE A 96 17.08 -29.09 -17.60
CA PHE A 96 17.45 -27.80 -18.20
C PHE A 96 18.79 -27.25 -17.69
N ALA A 97 19.20 -27.64 -16.49
CA ALA A 97 20.50 -27.34 -15.88
C ALA A 97 21.58 -28.38 -16.24
N ASN A 98 21.32 -29.27 -17.20
CA ASN A 98 22.20 -30.37 -17.63
C ASN A 98 22.63 -31.27 -16.45
N PHE A 99 21.73 -31.52 -15.51
CA PHE A 99 21.93 -32.35 -14.31
C PHE A 99 23.18 -31.96 -13.52
N SER A 100 23.50 -30.66 -13.49
CA SER A 100 24.75 -30.16 -12.90
C SER A 100 24.50 -28.96 -12.01
N GLY A 101 25.28 -28.83 -10.94
CA GLY A 101 25.27 -27.67 -10.03
C GLY A 101 23.94 -27.40 -9.35
N ARG A 102 23.74 -26.14 -8.92
CA ARG A 102 22.51 -25.69 -8.24
C ARG A 102 21.67 -24.75 -9.10
N ALA A 103 20.37 -24.72 -8.85
CA ALA A 103 19.45 -23.79 -9.51
C ALA A 103 18.38 -23.31 -8.53
N ILE A 104 17.98 -22.04 -8.64
CA ILE A 104 16.81 -21.50 -7.96
C ILE A 104 15.61 -21.59 -8.91
N TYR A 105 14.44 -21.93 -8.38
CA TYR A 105 13.15 -21.74 -9.04
C TYR A 105 12.37 -20.61 -8.38
N ASN A 106 11.67 -19.80 -9.17
CA ASN A 106 10.70 -18.79 -8.73
C ASN A 106 9.42 -18.82 -9.59
N ASP A 107 8.28 -18.51 -8.99
CA ASP A 107 7.07 -18.10 -9.70
C ASP A 107 7.18 -16.59 -10.04
N VAL A 108 6.59 -16.14 -11.16
CA VAL A 108 6.73 -14.74 -11.64
C VAL A 108 6.01 -13.70 -10.78
N ASP A 109 5.09 -14.11 -9.91
CA ASP A 109 4.36 -13.25 -8.98
C ASP A 109 5.15 -12.90 -7.71
N GLN A 110 6.48 -12.88 -7.83
CA GLN A 110 7.42 -12.63 -6.76
C GLN A 110 8.34 -11.44 -7.08
N ILE A 111 8.97 -10.86 -6.06
CA ILE A 111 10.08 -9.92 -6.21
C ILE A 111 11.13 -10.19 -5.14
N TYR A 112 12.40 -9.93 -5.47
CA TYR A 112 13.48 -9.97 -4.48
C TYR A 112 13.60 -8.64 -3.73
N LEU A 113 13.87 -8.73 -2.43
CA LEU A 113 14.25 -7.62 -1.55
C LEU A 113 15.67 -7.82 -0.97
N ALA A 114 16.31 -8.95 -1.27
CA ALA A 114 17.71 -9.24 -0.99
C ALA A 114 18.35 -9.97 -2.19
N ASP A 115 19.69 -9.99 -2.26
CA ASP A 115 20.43 -10.67 -3.33
C ASP A 115 20.10 -12.18 -3.39
N PRO A 116 19.56 -12.72 -4.51
CA PRO A 116 19.28 -14.15 -4.66
C PRO A 116 20.51 -15.07 -4.52
N ALA A 117 21.75 -14.57 -4.67
CA ALA A 117 22.95 -15.36 -4.36
C ALA A 117 22.96 -15.91 -2.94
N LEU A 118 22.40 -15.18 -1.97
CA LEU A 118 22.32 -15.62 -0.58
C LEU A 118 21.47 -16.89 -0.43
N LEU A 119 20.43 -17.07 -1.25
CA LEU A 119 19.69 -18.32 -1.32
C LEU A 119 20.50 -19.39 -2.07
N PHE A 120 21.11 -19.02 -3.20
CA PHE A 120 21.87 -19.95 -4.04
C PHE A 120 23.03 -20.65 -3.31
N ASP A 121 23.74 -19.88 -2.48
CA ASP A 121 24.88 -20.34 -1.71
C ASP A 121 24.49 -20.97 -0.37
N ALA A 122 23.21 -20.95 0.00
CA ALA A 122 22.74 -21.52 1.25
C ALA A 122 23.19 -22.99 1.39
N ASP A 123 23.61 -23.36 2.60
CA ASP A 123 23.99 -24.73 2.88
C ASP A 123 22.78 -25.65 2.71
N MET A 124 22.90 -26.63 1.82
CA MET A 124 21.87 -27.64 1.58
C MET A 124 22.01 -28.87 2.50
N ALA A 125 23.10 -29.01 3.26
CA ALA A 125 23.43 -30.21 4.06
C ALA A 125 23.17 -31.53 3.31
N GLY A 126 23.53 -31.54 2.02
CA GLY A 126 23.29 -32.67 1.12
C GLY A 126 21.81 -32.97 0.83
N SER A 127 20.89 -32.02 1.02
CA SER A 127 19.47 -32.18 0.64
C SER A 127 19.29 -32.03 -0.88
N GLY A 128 18.30 -32.72 -1.46
CA GLY A 128 17.98 -32.61 -2.89
C GLY A 128 17.44 -31.22 -3.27
N TYR A 129 16.55 -30.65 -2.45
CA TYR A 129 16.09 -29.28 -2.60
C TYR A 129 15.82 -28.60 -1.24
N MET A 130 15.78 -27.27 -1.25
CA MET A 130 15.40 -26.42 -0.12
C MET A 130 14.20 -25.56 -0.47
N SER A 131 13.25 -25.45 0.44
CA SER A 131 12.12 -24.52 0.35
C SER A 131 11.52 -24.26 1.72
N VAL A 132 10.62 -23.29 1.87
CA VAL A 132 10.03 -22.95 3.19
C VAL A 132 9.19 -24.09 3.78
N ALA A 133 8.61 -24.94 2.93
CA ALA A 133 7.91 -26.17 3.30
C ALA A 133 8.04 -27.22 2.19
N HIS A 134 8.08 -28.50 2.55
CA HIS A 134 8.28 -29.62 1.61
C HIS A 134 7.30 -29.64 0.41
N ASN A 135 6.10 -29.10 0.56
CA ASN A 135 5.09 -29.07 -0.50
C ASN A 135 4.89 -27.67 -1.10
N ASP A 136 5.68 -26.70 -0.65
CA ASP A 136 5.69 -25.34 -1.15
C ASP A 136 6.92 -25.11 -2.02
N THR A 137 6.76 -25.48 -3.29
CA THR A 137 7.79 -25.40 -4.32
C THR A 137 7.69 -24.11 -5.14
N SER A 138 7.04 -23.06 -4.64
CA SER A 138 6.94 -21.75 -5.33
C SER A 138 8.23 -20.94 -5.34
N VAL A 139 9.11 -21.20 -4.37
CA VAL A 139 10.53 -20.83 -4.40
C VAL A 139 11.33 -22.01 -3.87
N MET A 140 12.38 -22.41 -4.59
CA MET A 140 13.26 -23.48 -4.11
C MET A 140 14.68 -23.38 -4.65
N LEU A 141 15.65 -23.81 -3.85
CA LEU A 141 17.01 -24.13 -4.29
C LEU A 141 17.09 -25.63 -4.58
N ILE A 142 17.64 -26.03 -5.72
CA ILE A 142 17.66 -27.40 -6.21
C ILE A 142 19.11 -27.82 -6.48
N ASP A 143 19.51 -28.99 -5.99
CA ASP A 143 20.70 -29.68 -6.45
C ASP A 143 20.35 -30.48 -7.71
N CYS A 144 20.75 -29.96 -8.87
CA CYS A 144 20.31 -30.49 -10.17
C CYS A 144 20.94 -31.85 -10.49
N ALA A 145 22.12 -32.16 -9.93
CA ALA A 145 22.73 -33.47 -10.09
C ALA A 145 21.97 -34.51 -9.26
N LYS A 146 21.71 -34.19 -7.98
CA LYS A 146 21.04 -35.11 -7.06
C LYS A 146 19.58 -35.37 -7.42
N MET A 147 18.90 -34.37 -7.99
CA MET A 147 17.47 -34.46 -8.30
C MET A 147 17.16 -35.05 -9.68
N GLY A 148 18.17 -35.20 -10.56
CA GLY A 148 17.99 -35.60 -11.96
C GLY A 148 17.24 -36.91 -12.17
N ASP A 149 17.44 -37.90 -11.29
CA ASP A 149 16.78 -39.21 -11.37
C ASP A 149 15.26 -39.14 -11.04
N TYR A 150 14.82 -38.07 -10.37
CA TYR A 150 13.45 -37.92 -9.88
C TYR A 150 12.69 -36.84 -10.65
N TRP A 151 13.37 -35.72 -10.92
CA TRP A 151 12.83 -34.51 -11.54
C TRP A 151 13.57 -34.26 -12.86
N ASN A 152 12.89 -34.48 -13.97
CA ASN A 152 13.38 -34.29 -15.32
C ASN A 152 12.20 -34.01 -16.26
N LEU A 153 12.46 -33.75 -17.54
CA LEU A 153 11.42 -33.40 -18.50
C LEU A 153 10.41 -34.54 -18.67
N ALA A 154 10.86 -35.80 -18.69
CA ALA A 154 9.98 -36.96 -18.81
C ALA A 154 9.02 -37.10 -17.61
N SER A 155 9.54 -36.97 -16.38
CA SER A 155 8.70 -37.05 -15.18
C SER A 155 7.79 -35.83 -15.02
N ALA A 156 8.26 -34.64 -15.41
CA ALA A 156 7.49 -33.39 -15.30
C ALA A 156 6.33 -33.30 -16.31
N THR A 157 6.48 -33.89 -17.50
CA THR A 157 5.46 -33.87 -18.57
C THR A 157 4.38 -34.94 -18.38
N THR A 158 4.73 -36.08 -17.79
CA THR A 158 3.80 -37.22 -17.59
C THR A 158 3.24 -37.31 -16.17
N GLY A 159 3.96 -36.77 -15.20
CA GLY A 159 3.63 -36.86 -13.78
C GLY A 159 2.58 -35.85 -13.32
N THR A 160 2.18 -36.00 -12.07
CA THR A 160 1.39 -35.01 -11.34
C THR A 160 2.24 -34.34 -10.27
N LYS A 161 1.84 -33.16 -9.80
CA LYS A 161 2.52 -32.50 -8.67
C LYS A 161 2.63 -33.42 -7.44
N LYS A 162 1.63 -34.27 -7.21
CA LYS A 162 1.63 -35.23 -6.10
C LYS A 162 2.70 -36.31 -6.31
N SER A 163 2.68 -36.98 -7.46
CA SER A 163 3.65 -38.06 -7.76
C SER A 163 5.09 -37.56 -7.78
N LEU A 164 5.33 -36.33 -8.26
CA LEU A 164 6.66 -35.71 -8.28
C LEU A 164 7.21 -35.40 -6.89
N HIS A 165 6.35 -35.00 -5.94
CA HIS A 165 6.78 -34.87 -4.55
C HIS A 165 6.99 -36.23 -3.86
N GLU A 166 6.14 -37.22 -4.15
CA GLU A 166 6.26 -38.57 -3.60
C GLU A 166 7.53 -39.28 -4.08
N ALA A 167 7.94 -39.07 -5.34
CA ALA A 167 9.17 -39.63 -5.89
C ALA A 167 10.41 -39.26 -5.05
N VAL A 168 10.46 -38.03 -4.52
CA VAL A 168 11.59 -37.49 -3.77
C VAL A 168 11.59 -37.94 -2.31
N GLN A 169 10.48 -38.48 -1.80
CA GLN A 169 10.44 -39.06 -0.44
C GLN A 169 11.34 -40.30 -0.31
N GLN A 170 11.75 -40.90 -1.43
CA GLN A 170 12.69 -42.01 -1.47
C GLN A 170 14.14 -41.57 -1.15
N LEU A 171 14.45 -40.29 -1.29
CA LEU A 171 15.75 -39.72 -0.92
C LEU A 171 15.82 -39.52 0.60
N ALA A 172 16.80 -40.15 1.25
CA ALA A 172 17.05 -40.00 2.68
C ALA A 172 17.17 -38.53 3.13
N ASN A 173 17.73 -37.68 2.27
CA ASN A 173 17.77 -36.21 2.42
C ASN A 173 17.10 -35.55 1.20
N GLY A 174 15.81 -35.82 0.97
CA GLY A 174 15.08 -35.24 -0.17
C GLY A 174 14.87 -33.73 -0.06
N TRP A 175 14.57 -33.24 1.15
CA TRP A 175 14.18 -31.85 1.41
C TRP A 175 14.75 -31.32 2.72
N ARG A 176 15.02 -30.01 2.78
CA ARG A 176 15.15 -29.26 4.04
C ARG A 176 14.49 -27.89 3.96
N ALA A 177 14.14 -27.35 5.13
CA ALA A 177 13.61 -26.01 5.25
C ALA A 177 14.68 -24.95 4.91
N CYS A 178 14.26 -23.88 4.20
CA CYS A 178 15.01 -22.63 4.13
C CYS A 178 14.39 -21.56 5.06
N ASP A 179 15.10 -20.45 5.24
CA ASP A 179 14.58 -19.27 5.94
C ASP A 179 13.25 -18.82 5.32
N LYS A 180 12.23 -18.57 6.16
CA LYS A 180 10.88 -18.20 5.73
C LYS A 180 10.85 -16.89 4.93
N GLY A 181 11.81 -15.99 5.16
CA GLY A 181 11.97 -14.75 4.42
C GLY A 181 12.15 -14.95 2.91
N TRP A 182 12.61 -16.13 2.46
CA TRP A 182 12.75 -16.46 1.03
C TRP A 182 11.45 -16.80 0.31
N ASN A 183 10.33 -16.87 1.02
CA ASN A 183 9.01 -16.99 0.40
C ASN A 183 7.95 -16.40 1.33
N THR A 184 8.01 -15.09 1.55
CA THR A 184 6.99 -14.40 2.35
C THR A 184 5.76 -14.16 1.51
N ARG A 185 4.65 -14.78 1.90
CA ARG A 185 3.38 -14.64 1.17
C ARG A 185 2.64 -13.40 1.65
N ASP A 186 2.40 -12.48 0.72
CA ASP A 186 1.64 -11.25 0.91
C ASP A 186 2.14 -10.40 2.10
N CYS A 187 1.63 -10.60 3.31
CA CYS A 187 2.05 -9.89 4.52
C CYS A 187 2.28 -10.85 5.71
N GLU A 188 2.70 -12.08 5.44
CA GLU A 188 2.91 -13.13 6.47
C GLU A 188 4.03 -12.76 7.46
N HIS A 189 5.05 -12.02 7.02
CA HIS A 189 6.21 -11.62 7.82
C HIS A 189 6.38 -10.09 7.86
N PRO A 190 7.01 -9.55 8.94
CA PRO A 190 7.47 -8.17 9.00
C PRO A 190 8.39 -7.82 7.82
N LEU A 191 8.34 -6.58 7.34
CA LEU A 191 9.03 -6.13 6.13
C LEU A 191 10.55 -6.36 6.15
N ASP A 192 11.18 -6.19 7.31
CA ASP A 192 12.62 -6.36 7.54
C ASP A 192 13.09 -7.82 7.49
N GLU A 193 12.18 -8.79 7.64
CA GLU A 193 12.47 -10.22 7.49
C GLU A 193 12.32 -10.71 6.04
N ILE A 194 11.70 -9.91 5.16
CA ILE A 194 11.35 -10.34 3.79
C ILE A 194 12.58 -10.27 2.88
N LYS A 195 12.97 -11.41 2.30
CA LYS A 195 14.03 -11.51 1.28
C LYS A 195 13.48 -11.72 -0.13
N CYS A 196 12.36 -12.43 -0.23
CA CYS A 196 11.58 -12.60 -1.44
C CYS A 196 10.09 -12.52 -1.10
N LEU A 197 9.41 -11.52 -1.66
CA LEU A 197 7.99 -11.27 -1.47
C LEU A 197 7.19 -11.96 -2.57
N HIS A 198 6.15 -12.70 -2.18
CA HIS A 198 5.29 -13.46 -3.08
C HIS A 198 3.85 -12.94 -2.99
N TYR A 199 3.35 -12.32 -4.06
CA TYR A 199 1.99 -11.78 -4.14
C TYR A 199 0.99 -12.88 -4.50
N THR A 200 0.58 -13.68 -3.51
CA THR A 200 -0.21 -14.89 -3.77
C THR A 200 -1.70 -14.62 -3.96
N ALA A 201 -2.18 -13.49 -3.43
CA ALA A 201 -3.56 -13.08 -3.51
C ALA A 201 -3.87 -12.43 -4.87
N LEU A 202 -4.38 -13.21 -5.83
CA LEU A 202 -4.61 -12.72 -7.21
C LEU A 202 -5.40 -11.40 -7.31
N HIS A 203 -6.36 -11.15 -6.42
CA HIS A 203 -7.20 -9.94 -6.44
C HIS A 203 -6.53 -8.72 -5.79
N THR A 204 -5.28 -8.84 -5.34
CA THR A 204 -4.49 -7.72 -4.80
C THR A 204 -3.13 -7.59 -5.48
N GLN A 205 -2.82 -8.42 -6.48
CA GLN A 205 -1.61 -8.31 -7.28
C GLN A 205 -1.53 -6.94 -7.98
N PRO A 206 -0.43 -6.18 -7.82
CA PRO A 206 -0.34 -4.79 -8.25
C PRO A 206 -0.42 -4.59 -9.77
N TRP A 207 -0.01 -5.58 -10.57
CA TRP A 207 -0.05 -5.53 -12.03
C TRP A 207 -1.41 -5.93 -12.64
N GLN A 208 -2.37 -6.38 -11.81
CA GLN A 208 -3.74 -6.68 -12.21
C GLN A 208 -3.86 -7.60 -13.45
N PRO A 209 -3.39 -8.86 -13.40
CA PRO A 209 -3.22 -9.69 -14.60
C PRO A 209 -4.52 -10.06 -15.32
N THR A 210 -5.67 -10.11 -14.63
CA THR A 210 -6.96 -10.53 -15.20
C THR A 210 -8.12 -9.66 -14.67
N PRO A 211 -8.20 -8.37 -15.07
CA PRO A 211 -9.17 -7.40 -14.56
C PRO A 211 -10.64 -7.74 -14.87
N GLU A 212 -10.89 -8.53 -15.90
CA GLU A 212 -12.21 -9.07 -16.24
C GLU A 212 -12.69 -10.17 -15.26
N HIS A 213 -11.76 -10.86 -14.62
CA HIS A 213 -12.05 -11.97 -13.72
C HIS A 213 -12.14 -11.54 -12.25
N TYR A 214 -11.36 -10.54 -11.83
CA TYR A 214 -11.28 -10.08 -10.44
C TYR A 214 -11.56 -8.58 -10.30
N SER A 215 -12.23 -8.20 -9.20
CA SER A 215 -12.25 -6.82 -8.73
C SER A 215 -11.05 -6.63 -7.81
N TYR A 216 -10.07 -5.87 -8.28
CA TYR A 216 -8.80 -5.69 -7.60
C TYR A 216 -8.91 -4.75 -6.41
N HIS A 217 -8.15 -5.03 -5.35
CA HIS A 217 -7.99 -4.18 -4.16
C HIS A 217 -6.52 -3.89 -3.91
N TYR A 218 -6.24 -2.82 -3.18
CA TYR A 218 -4.87 -2.41 -2.90
C TYR A 218 -4.16 -3.38 -1.94
N HIS A 219 -2.94 -3.80 -2.29
CA HIS A 219 -2.08 -4.58 -1.41
C HIS A 219 -1.20 -3.67 -0.53
N PRO A 220 -1.05 -3.91 0.78
CA PRO A 220 -0.23 -3.05 1.66
C PRO A 220 1.21 -2.86 1.18
N LEU A 221 1.81 -3.92 0.62
CA LEU A 221 3.16 -3.91 0.06
C LEU A 221 3.19 -3.75 -1.48
N ALA A 222 2.11 -3.28 -2.11
CA ALA A 222 2.09 -3.00 -3.56
C ALA A 222 3.15 -1.98 -3.97
N TYR A 223 3.46 -1.03 -3.09
CA TYR A 223 4.42 0.04 -3.35
C TYR A 223 5.83 -0.46 -3.66
N LEU A 224 6.25 -1.63 -3.13
CA LEU A 224 7.56 -2.21 -3.40
C LEU A 224 7.67 -2.59 -4.87
N TRP A 225 6.62 -3.22 -5.40
CA TRP A 225 6.52 -3.57 -6.80
C TRP A 225 6.37 -2.31 -7.69
N GLN A 226 5.51 -1.37 -7.30
CA GLN A 226 5.32 -0.12 -8.05
C GLN A 226 6.59 0.73 -8.12
N GLN A 227 7.39 0.76 -7.04
CA GLN A 227 8.67 1.45 -7.04
C GLN A 227 9.64 0.84 -8.06
N LEU A 228 9.72 -0.50 -8.12
CA LEU A 228 10.54 -1.18 -9.12
C LEU A 228 10.04 -0.91 -10.55
N GLU A 229 8.73 -0.88 -10.76
CA GLU A 229 8.14 -0.53 -12.06
C GLU A 229 8.47 0.92 -12.44
N ASP A 230 8.27 1.88 -11.53
CA ASP A 230 8.56 3.30 -11.74
C ASP A 230 10.04 3.54 -12.08
N GLU A 231 10.96 2.87 -11.37
CA GLU A 231 12.40 2.96 -11.63
C GLU A 231 12.76 2.38 -13.01
N LEU A 232 12.18 1.24 -13.38
CA LEU A 232 12.37 0.61 -14.68
C LEU A 232 11.83 1.47 -15.84
N GLU A 233 10.77 2.21 -15.61
CA GLU A 233 10.21 3.18 -16.57
C GLU A 233 10.95 4.53 -16.57
N GLY A 234 11.95 4.73 -15.70
CA GLY A 234 12.67 5.99 -15.53
C GLY A 234 11.82 7.12 -14.94
N LEU A 235 10.65 6.78 -14.35
CA LEU A 235 9.71 7.76 -13.80
C LEU A 235 10.24 8.45 -12.54
N ALA A 236 11.09 7.78 -11.76
CA ALA A 236 11.72 8.37 -10.59
C ALA A 236 12.66 9.53 -10.95
N GLU A 237 13.46 9.40 -12.01
CA GLU A 237 14.33 10.46 -12.52
C GLU A 237 13.52 11.62 -13.13
N VAL A 238 12.45 11.31 -13.87
CA VAL A 238 11.53 12.33 -14.41
C VAL A 238 10.81 13.09 -13.29
N ALA A 239 10.36 12.41 -12.24
CA ALA A 239 9.70 13.04 -11.10
C ALA A 239 10.66 13.89 -10.25
N ALA A 240 11.92 13.46 -10.10
CA ALA A 240 12.94 14.18 -9.33
C ALA A 240 13.51 15.41 -10.06
N HIS A 241 13.45 15.45 -11.40
CA HIS A 241 14.00 16.55 -12.22
C HIS A 241 12.94 17.45 -12.84
N ALA A 242 11.67 17.06 -12.82
CA ALA A 242 10.60 17.97 -13.15
C ALA A 242 10.42 18.97 -12.01
N GLU A 243 11.01 20.16 -12.13
CA GLU A 243 10.34 21.36 -11.60
C GLU A 243 8.95 21.37 -12.24
N LEU A 244 7.98 20.79 -11.55
CA LEU A 244 6.63 20.56 -12.04
C LEU A 244 5.91 21.92 -12.13
N GLN A 245 6.25 22.72 -13.14
CA GLN A 245 5.63 24.01 -13.44
C GLN A 245 4.10 23.88 -13.35
N PRO A 246 3.41 24.74 -12.59
CA PRO A 246 1.96 24.68 -12.47
C PRO A 246 1.29 24.67 -13.85
N LEU A 247 0.22 23.89 -13.99
CA LEU A 247 -0.57 23.89 -15.21
C LEU A 247 -1.20 25.27 -15.40
N ASP A 248 -1.17 25.77 -16.62
CA ASP A 248 -1.94 26.95 -17.01
C ASP A 248 -3.41 26.55 -17.24
N CYS A 249 -4.15 26.33 -16.16
CA CYS A 249 -5.59 26.09 -16.19
C CYS A 249 -6.31 26.66 -14.97
N GLN A 250 -7.60 26.90 -15.12
CA GLN A 250 -8.44 27.22 -13.98
C GLN A 250 -8.89 25.94 -13.24
N VAL A 251 -8.66 25.92 -11.94
CA VAL A 251 -9.10 24.86 -11.03
C VAL A 251 -10.18 25.40 -10.09
N TRP A 252 -11.34 24.76 -10.04
CA TRP A 252 -12.35 25.03 -9.01
C TRP A 252 -12.23 24.05 -7.84
N ALA A 253 -12.06 24.58 -6.64
CA ALA A 253 -11.99 23.82 -5.39
C ALA A 253 -13.36 23.83 -4.70
N LEU A 254 -14.07 22.69 -4.66
CA LEU A 254 -15.40 22.60 -4.02
C LEU A 254 -15.29 22.36 -2.52
N LEU A 255 -15.34 23.44 -1.73
CA LEU A 255 -15.14 23.40 -0.29
C LEU A 255 -16.44 23.18 0.48
N THR A 256 -16.36 22.51 1.63
CA THR A 256 -17.51 22.25 2.51
C THR A 256 -17.23 22.71 3.95
N HIS A 257 -18.00 22.25 4.94
CA HIS A 257 -17.74 22.53 6.36
C HIS A 257 -16.59 21.66 6.94
N ARG A 258 -16.12 20.64 6.22
CA ARG A 258 -15.11 19.71 6.72
C ARG A 258 -13.70 20.21 6.42
N ARG A 259 -13.05 20.80 7.42
CA ARG A 259 -11.69 21.36 7.30
C ARG A 259 -10.67 20.36 6.73
N GLY A 260 -10.62 19.12 7.26
CA GLY A 260 -9.67 18.10 6.78
C GLY A 260 -9.87 17.69 5.31
N ASP A 261 -11.11 17.68 4.82
CA ASP A 261 -11.41 17.41 3.40
C ASP A 261 -11.03 18.62 2.54
N ASN A 262 -11.31 19.84 3.02
CA ASN A 262 -10.95 21.09 2.33
C ASN A 262 -9.43 21.24 2.19
N SER A 263 -8.64 20.93 3.24
CA SER A 263 -7.19 20.98 3.19
C SER A 263 -6.62 20.08 2.08
N GLN A 264 -7.16 18.87 1.92
CA GLN A 264 -6.73 17.97 0.83
C GLN A 264 -7.02 18.54 -0.56
N ILE A 265 -8.21 19.12 -0.75
CA ILE A 265 -8.60 19.77 -2.01
C ILE A 265 -7.63 20.90 -2.33
N LEU A 266 -7.37 21.78 -1.37
CA LEU A 266 -6.52 22.95 -1.56
C LEU A 266 -5.05 22.58 -1.78
N ASN A 267 -4.53 21.60 -1.03
CA ASN A 267 -3.15 21.12 -1.20
C ASN A 267 -2.96 20.52 -2.60
N LEU A 268 -3.93 19.76 -3.11
CA LEU A 268 -3.89 19.26 -4.48
C LEU A 268 -3.98 20.39 -5.50
N ALA A 269 -4.93 21.32 -5.34
CA ALA A 269 -5.14 22.42 -6.26
C ALA A 269 -3.88 23.30 -6.41
N ARG A 270 -3.23 23.66 -5.30
CA ARG A 270 -2.02 24.50 -5.27
C ARG A 270 -0.83 23.87 -5.98
N ARG A 271 -0.71 22.54 -5.95
CA ARG A 271 0.35 21.83 -6.68
C ARG A 271 0.03 21.63 -8.17
N LEU A 272 -1.23 21.80 -8.55
CA LEU A 272 -1.68 21.64 -9.93
C LEU A 272 -1.67 22.96 -10.72
N SER A 273 -2.12 24.06 -10.12
CA SER A 273 -2.29 25.33 -10.84
C SER A 273 -2.13 26.54 -9.92
N ASN A 274 -1.74 27.67 -10.51
CA ASN A 274 -1.74 29.00 -9.87
C ASN A 274 -3.10 29.72 -9.96
N ASN A 275 -4.03 29.24 -10.79
CA ASN A 275 -5.36 29.84 -10.99
C ASN A 275 -6.44 28.98 -10.31
N ILE A 276 -6.61 29.20 -9.01
CA ILE A 276 -7.56 28.44 -8.17
C ILE A 276 -8.71 29.33 -7.76
N VAL A 277 -9.94 28.84 -7.97
CA VAL A 277 -11.18 29.49 -7.52
C VAL A 277 -11.83 28.63 -6.45
N GLU A 278 -11.89 29.14 -5.22
CA GLU A 278 -12.54 28.46 -4.10
C GLU A 278 -14.07 28.63 -4.16
N GLN A 279 -14.77 27.50 -4.21
CA GLN A 279 -16.23 27.45 -4.29
C GLN A 279 -16.80 26.91 -2.97
N GLN A 280 -17.08 27.82 -2.03
CA GLN A 280 -17.60 27.44 -0.71
C GLN A 280 -19.07 27.01 -0.78
N LEU A 281 -19.33 25.73 -0.54
CA LEU A 281 -20.67 25.15 -0.55
C LEU A 281 -21.29 25.14 0.85
N SER A 282 -22.57 25.51 0.92
CA SER A 282 -23.41 25.32 2.10
C SER A 282 -24.62 24.45 1.76
N PHE A 283 -25.06 23.64 2.71
CA PHE A 283 -26.06 22.61 2.47
C PHE A 283 -27.30 22.81 3.35
N SER A 284 -28.49 22.58 2.80
CA SER A 284 -29.75 22.51 3.56
C SER A 284 -29.97 21.09 4.08
N TRP A 285 -31.01 20.86 4.90
CA TRP A 285 -31.33 19.54 5.43
C TRP A 285 -31.56 18.47 4.34
N LEU A 286 -31.98 18.87 3.13
CA LEU A 286 -32.13 17.97 1.98
C LEU A 286 -30.81 17.29 1.54
N ASN A 287 -29.66 17.74 2.05
CA ASN A 287 -28.39 17.07 1.84
C ASN A 287 -28.37 15.63 2.39
N HIS A 288 -29.21 15.30 3.36
CA HIS A 288 -29.29 13.96 3.96
C HIS A 288 -29.88 12.91 3.01
N VAL A 289 -30.54 13.35 1.91
CA VAL A 289 -31.01 12.46 0.86
C VAL A 289 -29.82 11.70 0.22
N PRO A 290 -29.93 10.38 0.00
CA PRO A 290 -28.89 9.59 -0.64
C PRO A 290 -28.48 10.12 -2.03
N ASN A 291 -27.19 9.99 -2.35
CA ASN A 291 -26.63 10.51 -3.60
C ASN A 291 -27.15 9.82 -4.87
N TYR A 292 -27.63 8.58 -4.76
CA TYR A 292 -28.28 7.89 -5.87
C TYR A 292 -29.60 8.57 -6.26
N ILE A 293 -30.33 9.14 -5.30
CA ILE A 293 -31.55 9.94 -5.54
C ILE A 293 -31.18 11.34 -6.01
N ARG A 294 -30.22 12.00 -5.33
CA ARG A 294 -29.81 13.37 -5.67
C ARG A 294 -29.20 13.46 -7.07
N GLY A 295 -28.62 12.38 -7.59
CA GLY A 295 -28.04 12.33 -8.93
C GLY A 295 -27.02 13.44 -9.17
N ASN A 296 -27.01 13.97 -10.39
CA ASN A 296 -26.17 15.10 -10.79
C ASN A 296 -26.92 16.44 -10.64
N SER A 297 -27.55 16.68 -9.49
CA SER A 297 -28.32 17.90 -9.20
C SER A 297 -27.74 18.72 -8.05
N LEU A 298 -28.21 19.97 -7.96
CA LEU A 298 -27.93 20.88 -6.85
C LEU A 298 -28.89 20.68 -5.66
N LEU A 299 -29.69 19.60 -5.65
CA LEU A 299 -30.64 19.30 -4.57
C LEU A 299 -29.91 19.27 -3.22
N GLY A 300 -30.37 20.09 -2.27
CA GLY A 300 -29.78 20.19 -0.93
C GLY A 300 -28.61 21.14 -0.79
N VAL A 301 -28.23 21.89 -1.83
CA VAL A 301 -27.34 23.05 -1.71
C VAL A 301 -28.18 24.27 -1.34
N ARG A 302 -27.77 25.01 -0.28
CA ARG A 302 -28.52 26.17 0.24
C ARG A 302 -28.06 27.47 -0.40
N LYS A 303 -26.77 27.76 -0.30
CA LYS A 303 -26.13 28.90 -0.97
C LYS A 303 -25.18 28.31 -2.01
N LEU A 304 -25.49 28.58 -3.27
CA LEU A 304 -24.59 28.32 -4.38
C LEU A 304 -23.69 29.55 -4.51
N PRO A 305 -22.36 29.39 -4.58
CA PRO A 305 -21.54 30.45 -5.15
C PRO A 305 -21.94 30.66 -6.62
N GLU A 306 -21.42 31.69 -7.29
CA GLU A 306 -21.71 31.92 -8.71
C GLU A 306 -21.08 30.83 -9.58
N LEU A 307 -21.73 29.67 -9.67
CA LEU A 307 -21.39 28.58 -10.56
C LEU A 307 -21.89 28.92 -11.97
N LYS A 308 -21.22 29.88 -12.61
CA LYS A 308 -21.51 30.37 -13.96
C LYS A 308 -20.25 30.33 -14.83
N PRO A 309 -20.38 30.37 -16.16
CA PRO A 309 -19.24 30.51 -17.06
C PRO A 309 -18.37 31.75 -16.75
N PRO A 310 -17.06 31.74 -17.08
CA PRO A 310 -16.33 30.65 -17.73
C PRO A 310 -16.18 29.42 -16.82
N TRP A 311 -16.36 28.24 -17.40
CA TRP A 311 -16.25 26.97 -16.67
C TRP A 311 -14.78 26.61 -16.46
N PRO A 312 -14.42 25.95 -15.35
CA PRO A 312 -13.05 25.55 -15.09
C PRO A 312 -12.62 24.38 -15.96
N ASP A 313 -11.31 24.24 -16.16
CA ASP A 313 -10.74 23.05 -16.78
C ASP A 313 -10.80 21.86 -15.83
N ILE A 314 -10.61 22.09 -14.52
CA ILE A 314 -10.58 21.04 -13.50
C ILE A 314 -11.49 21.42 -12.33
N VAL A 315 -12.28 20.46 -11.84
CA VAL A 315 -13.00 20.57 -10.58
C VAL A 315 -12.48 19.52 -9.61
N ILE A 316 -12.03 19.97 -8.43
CA ILE A 316 -11.60 19.10 -7.34
C ILE A 316 -12.67 19.08 -6.25
N SER A 317 -13.09 17.88 -5.86
CA SER A 317 -14.15 17.68 -4.88
C SER A 317 -13.78 16.60 -3.86
N SER A 318 -14.40 16.62 -2.67
CA SER A 318 -14.21 15.60 -1.65
C SER A 318 -15.49 15.31 -0.87
N GLY A 319 -15.69 14.04 -0.53
CA GLY A 319 -16.77 13.57 0.31
C GLY A 319 -18.16 13.57 -0.36
N ARG A 320 -19.15 13.04 0.37
CA ARG A 320 -20.49 12.76 -0.16
C ARG A 320 -21.20 13.97 -0.76
N ARG A 321 -21.08 15.14 -0.13
CA ARG A 321 -21.97 16.27 -0.42
C ARG A 321 -21.59 17.02 -1.69
N SER A 322 -20.29 17.26 -1.88
CA SER A 322 -19.75 17.95 -3.06
C SER A 322 -19.81 17.08 -4.32
N ALA A 323 -19.83 15.74 -4.18
CA ALA A 323 -19.89 14.81 -5.30
C ALA A 323 -21.07 15.05 -6.26
N CYS A 324 -22.26 15.38 -5.73
CA CYS A 324 -23.42 15.70 -6.56
C CYS A 324 -23.23 17.00 -7.36
N VAL A 325 -22.58 18.00 -6.75
CA VAL A 325 -22.30 19.31 -7.38
C VAL A 325 -21.23 19.16 -8.47
N ALA A 326 -20.17 18.39 -8.22
CA ALA A 326 -19.14 18.11 -9.24
C ALA A 326 -19.75 17.46 -10.50
N ARG A 327 -20.64 16.47 -10.33
CA ARG A 327 -21.33 15.83 -11.45
C ARG A 327 -22.33 16.76 -12.15
N TRP A 328 -22.98 17.64 -11.40
CA TRP A 328 -23.82 18.68 -12.00
C TRP A 328 -22.97 19.62 -12.87
N LEU A 329 -21.78 20.04 -12.40
CA LEU A 329 -20.85 20.86 -13.18
C LEU A 329 -20.38 20.15 -14.46
N LYS A 330 -20.00 18.87 -14.40
CA LYS A 330 -19.64 18.08 -15.59
C LYS A 330 -20.79 18.00 -16.61
N LYS A 331 -22.04 18.03 -16.16
CA LYS A 331 -23.21 18.11 -17.06
C LYS A 331 -23.32 19.48 -17.74
N GLN A 332 -22.99 20.58 -17.04
CA GLN A 332 -22.98 21.92 -17.64
C GLN A 332 -21.77 22.15 -18.55
N ALA A 333 -20.63 21.54 -18.22
CA ALA A 333 -19.35 21.69 -18.90
C ALA A 333 -18.70 20.30 -19.12
N PRO A 334 -19.02 19.60 -20.22
CA PRO A 334 -18.50 18.26 -20.49
C PRO A 334 -16.97 18.18 -20.59
N ALA A 335 -16.33 19.28 -21.00
CA ALA A 335 -14.86 19.38 -21.13
C ALA A 335 -14.14 19.41 -19.76
N THR A 336 -14.79 19.92 -18.70
CA THR A 336 -14.20 20.02 -17.36
C THR A 336 -13.84 18.63 -16.84
N LYS A 337 -12.61 18.44 -16.38
CA LYS A 337 -12.14 17.21 -15.74
C LYS A 337 -12.52 17.19 -14.27
N LEU A 338 -13.03 16.06 -13.78
CA LEU A 338 -13.38 15.89 -12.37
C LEU A 338 -12.33 15.05 -11.65
N ILE A 339 -11.75 15.63 -10.60
CA ILE A 339 -10.93 14.92 -9.61
C ILE A 339 -11.72 14.82 -8.31
N HIS A 340 -11.79 13.62 -7.72
CA HIS A 340 -12.42 13.40 -6.42
C HIS A 340 -11.45 12.83 -5.39
N ILE A 341 -11.43 13.39 -4.19
CA ILE A 341 -10.61 12.91 -3.08
C ILE A 341 -11.47 12.08 -2.12
N GLY A 342 -10.93 10.94 -1.71
CA GLY A 342 -11.60 9.95 -0.88
C GLY A 342 -12.61 9.14 -1.68
N ARG A 343 -13.87 9.17 -1.25
CA ARG A 343 -14.93 8.36 -1.85
C ARG A 343 -16.06 9.25 -2.40
N PRO A 344 -16.47 9.08 -3.67
CA PRO A 344 -17.51 9.91 -4.29
C PRO A 344 -18.95 9.54 -3.95
N TRP A 345 -19.20 8.35 -3.37
CA TRP A 345 -20.56 7.86 -3.05
C TRP A 345 -21.48 7.78 -4.28
N CYS A 346 -20.90 7.35 -5.40
CA CYS A 346 -21.58 7.04 -6.66
C CYS A 346 -20.66 6.21 -7.56
N HIS A 347 -21.16 5.85 -8.75
CA HIS A 347 -20.36 5.17 -9.77
C HIS A 347 -19.03 5.87 -10.04
N LEU A 348 -17.93 5.11 -9.88
CA LEU A 348 -16.56 5.61 -10.00
C LEU A 348 -16.27 6.22 -11.39
N ARG A 349 -16.86 5.67 -12.46
CA ARG A 349 -16.75 6.16 -13.86
C ARG A 349 -17.17 7.61 -14.09
N HIS A 350 -17.85 8.24 -13.14
CA HIS A 350 -18.28 9.64 -13.27
C HIS A 350 -17.14 10.64 -13.06
N TYR A 351 -15.98 10.18 -12.60
CA TYR A 351 -14.82 11.00 -12.35
C TYR A 351 -13.70 10.64 -13.31
N ASP A 352 -12.98 11.65 -13.78
CA ASP A 352 -11.79 11.44 -14.62
C ASP A 352 -10.63 10.89 -13.76
N LEU A 353 -10.58 11.26 -12.47
CA LEU A 353 -9.67 10.68 -11.48
C LEU A 353 -10.27 10.67 -10.06
N ILE A 354 -10.00 9.61 -9.30
CA ILE A 354 -10.35 9.46 -7.88
C ILE A 354 -9.06 9.17 -7.12
N VAL A 355 -8.71 10.06 -6.19
CA VAL A 355 -7.58 9.87 -5.27
C VAL A 355 -8.13 9.33 -3.96
N SER A 356 -7.85 8.07 -3.65
CA SER A 356 -8.36 7.39 -2.47
C SER A 356 -7.21 6.90 -1.59
N THR A 357 -7.56 6.40 -0.41
CA THR A 357 -6.64 5.78 0.56
C THR A 357 -7.27 4.48 1.09
N PRO A 358 -6.48 3.54 1.65
CA PRO A 358 -6.92 2.17 1.94
C PRO A 358 -8.19 2.06 2.78
N GLN A 359 -8.44 2.98 3.73
CA GLN A 359 -9.63 2.94 4.59
C GLN A 359 -10.95 2.97 3.84
N TYR A 360 -10.96 3.48 2.59
CA TYR A 360 -12.18 3.54 1.79
C TYR A 360 -12.46 2.27 1.02
N GLN A 361 -11.51 1.32 0.93
CA GLN A 361 -11.69 0.02 0.27
C GLN A 361 -12.37 0.15 -1.10
N LEU A 362 -11.92 1.14 -1.88
CA LEU A 362 -12.39 1.28 -3.24
C LEU A 362 -11.71 0.22 -4.10
N PRO A 363 -12.46 -0.46 -4.98
CA PRO A 363 -11.84 -1.35 -5.93
C PRO A 363 -10.93 -0.56 -6.87
N LEU A 364 -9.78 -1.13 -7.23
CA LEU A 364 -8.85 -0.55 -8.19
C LEU A 364 -9.48 -0.52 -9.58
N ARG A 365 -9.40 0.63 -10.21
CA ARG A 365 -9.86 0.94 -11.57
C ARG A 365 -8.86 1.92 -12.18
N ASP A 366 -8.85 2.06 -13.50
CA ASP A 366 -7.93 2.96 -14.21
C ASP A 366 -8.02 4.41 -13.71
N ASN A 367 -9.20 4.84 -13.27
CA ASN A 367 -9.44 6.17 -12.72
C ASN A 367 -9.38 6.25 -11.19
N VAL A 368 -8.87 5.23 -10.50
CA VAL A 368 -8.70 5.20 -9.03
C VAL A 368 -7.21 5.12 -8.69
N TYR A 369 -6.67 6.21 -8.19
CA TYR A 369 -5.32 6.29 -7.66
C TYR A 369 -5.34 6.09 -6.14
N MET A 370 -4.64 5.07 -5.65
CA MET A 370 -4.59 4.75 -4.22
C MET A 370 -3.32 5.33 -3.58
N ASN A 371 -3.46 6.42 -2.84
CA ASN A 371 -2.40 6.90 -1.96
C ASN A 371 -2.36 6.08 -0.68
N THR A 372 -1.19 5.96 -0.08
CA THR A 372 -1.04 5.46 1.28
C THR A 372 -1.48 6.49 2.30
N LEU A 373 -1.04 7.73 2.13
CA LEU A 373 -1.38 8.84 3.04
C LEU A 373 -2.36 9.79 2.37
N THR A 374 -3.17 10.47 3.18
CA THR A 374 -4.02 11.56 2.67
C THR A 374 -3.16 12.74 2.18
N LEU A 375 -3.77 13.63 1.41
CA LEU A 375 -3.10 14.84 0.88
C LEU A 375 -2.97 15.95 1.93
N ASN A 376 -3.33 15.68 3.19
CA ASN A 376 -3.14 16.60 4.29
C ASN A 376 -1.64 16.79 4.58
N GLU A 377 -1.23 18.03 4.86
CA GLU A 377 0.16 18.43 5.11
C GLU A 377 0.19 19.49 6.19
N LEU A 378 1.23 19.45 7.03
CA LEU A 378 1.53 20.52 7.96
C LEU A 378 2.52 21.47 7.30
N TYR A 379 2.16 22.75 7.23
CA TYR A 379 3.03 23.80 6.72
C TYR A 379 3.72 24.47 7.90
N PHE A 380 5.04 24.46 7.88
CA PHE A 380 5.90 25.11 8.86
C PHE A 380 6.46 26.37 8.21
N GLU A 381 6.05 27.55 8.66
CA GLU A 381 6.66 28.80 8.20
C GLU A 381 8.12 28.86 8.68
N GLN A 382 9.05 29.11 7.76
CA GLN A 382 10.50 29.13 8.04
C GLN A 382 10.92 30.32 8.91
N SER A 383 10.14 31.39 8.92
CA SER A 383 10.43 32.64 9.63
C SER A 383 10.08 32.62 11.12
N GLU A 384 9.29 31.65 11.59
CA GLU A 384 8.87 31.59 12.98
C GLU A 384 9.81 30.68 13.78
N CYS A 385 10.90 31.24 14.31
CA CYS A 385 11.64 30.56 15.37
C CYS A 385 10.77 30.57 16.63
N VAL A 386 10.19 29.42 16.96
CA VAL A 386 9.38 29.26 18.17
C VAL A 386 10.31 29.34 19.37
N GLN A 387 10.17 30.38 20.19
CA GLN A 387 10.89 30.43 21.45
C GLN A 387 10.23 29.46 22.43
N GLU A 388 10.92 28.36 22.73
CA GLU A 388 10.46 27.32 23.65
C GLU A 388 9.96 27.91 24.98
N ALA A 389 10.69 28.88 25.55
CA ALA A 389 10.32 29.56 26.79
C ALA A 389 9.01 30.37 26.73
N GLN A 390 8.54 30.75 25.54
CA GLN A 390 7.25 31.41 25.34
C GLN A 390 6.09 30.41 25.34
N LEU A 391 6.36 29.18 24.87
CA LEU A 391 5.35 28.13 24.79
C LEU A 391 5.29 27.27 26.03
N ILE A 392 6.43 26.93 26.60
CA ILE A 392 6.57 25.99 27.71
C ILE A 392 6.90 26.79 28.96
N ASN A 393 5.91 26.91 29.85
CA ASN A 393 6.03 27.68 31.09
C ASN A 393 5.86 26.81 32.34
N GLN A 394 5.57 25.52 32.16
CA GLN A 394 5.40 24.59 33.25
C GLN A 394 6.75 24.18 33.86
N ALA A 395 6.87 24.28 35.18
CA ALA A 395 8.09 23.93 35.90
C ALA A 395 8.41 22.44 35.74
N GLY A 396 9.71 22.12 35.58
CA GLY A 396 10.19 20.74 35.45
C GLY A 396 10.15 20.15 34.03
N MET A 397 9.61 20.90 33.06
CA MET A 397 9.68 20.53 31.65
C MET A 397 11.12 20.58 31.14
N HIS A 398 11.52 19.55 30.40
CA HIS A 398 12.84 19.41 29.82
C HIS A 398 12.76 18.65 28.49
N GLN A 399 13.67 18.97 27.57
CA GLN A 399 13.86 18.17 26.37
C GLN A 399 14.48 16.80 26.69
N PRO A 400 14.21 15.75 25.87
CA PRO A 400 13.37 15.77 24.67
C PRO A 400 11.86 15.78 24.96
N TYR A 401 11.04 16.26 24.00
CA TYR A 401 9.58 16.33 24.14
C TYR A 401 8.84 15.20 23.40
N LEU A 402 7.76 14.70 24.01
CA LEU A 402 6.78 13.80 23.41
C LEU A 402 5.46 14.55 23.21
N THR A 403 5.07 14.81 21.96
CA THR A 403 3.78 15.46 21.70
C THR A 403 2.66 14.44 21.57
N VAL A 404 1.64 14.56 22.42
CA VAL A 404 0.45 13.71 22.44
C VAL A 404 -0.72 14.49 21.87
N VAL A 405 -1.31 13.97 20.80
CA VAL A 405 -2.46 14.56 20.10
C VAL A 405 -3.70 13.73 20.34
N LEU A 406 -4.62 14.26 21.15
CA LEU A 406 -5.92 13.64 21.37
C LEU A 406 -6.90 14.09 20.28
N GLY A 407 -7.30 13.15 19.43
CA GLY A 407 -8.39 13.32 18.49
C GLY A 407 -9.75 13.27 19.19
N GLY A 408 -10.75 12.64 18.58
CA GLY A 408 -12.09 12.61 19.16
C GLY A 408 -12.92 11.41 18.77
N HIS A 409 -14.21 11.46 19.10
CA HIS A 409 -15.15 10.44 18.64
C HIS A 409 -15.17 10.37 17.11
N SER A 410 -15.11 9.15 16.56
CA SER A 410 -15.24 8.90 15.13
C SER A 410 -15.94 7.56 14.94
N ARG A 411 -17.26 7.58 14.74
CA ARG A 411 -18.09 6.39 14.52
C ARG A 411 -17.40 5.39 13.58
N PRO A 412 -17.26 4.09 13.95
CA PRO A 412 -17.78 3.44 15.17
C PRO A 412 -16.87 3.54 16.42
N TYR A 413 -15.73 4.23 16.33
CA TYR A 413 -14.76 4.35 17.40
C TYR A 413 -15.15 5.43 18.42
N LYS A 414 -15.01 5.11 19.71
CA LYS A 414 -15.27 6.05 20.80
C LYS A 414 -14.04 6.20 21.68
N MET A 415 -13.78 7.43 22.11
CA MET A 415 -12.82 7.73 23.15
C MET A 415 -13.54 7.58 24.50
N THR A 416 -13.17 6.61 25.32
CA THR A 416 -13.77 6.42 26.66
C THR A 416 -12.77 6.78 27.75
N PRO A 417 -13.22 7.08 28.98
CA PRO A 417 -12.32 7.31 30.11
C PRO A 417 -11.33 6.15 30.33
N SER A 418 -11.78 4.90 30.19
CA SER A 418 -10.91 3.72 30.32
C SER A 418 -9.79 3.70 29.26
N CYS A 419 -10.14 3.99 28.00
CA CYS A 419 -9.17 4.07 26.90
C CYS A 419 -8.17 5.21 27.11
N LEU A 420 -8.62 6.36 27.63
CA LEU A 420 -7.73 7.48 27.95
C LEU A 420 -6.76 7.15 29.09
N SER A 421 -7.23 6.47 30.13
CA SER A 421 -6.37 6.01 31.23
C SER A 421 -5.32 5.00 30.74
N GLU A 422 -5.73 4.02 29.94
CA GLU A 422 -4.81 3.06 29.32
C GLU A 422 -3.77 3.75 28.43
N MET A 423 -4.19 4.70 27.60
CA MET A 423 -3.30 5.49 26.75
C MET A 423 -2.30 6.31 27.59
N ALA A 424 -2.76 6.96 28.67
CA ALA A 424 -1.91 7.75 29.56
C ALA A 424 -0.85 6.88 30.27
N GLN A 425 -1.23 5.69 30.73
CA GLN A 425 -0.28 4.73 31.32
C GLN A 425 0.81 4.30 30.32
N ARG A 426 0.43 4.06 29.06
CA ARG A 426 1.38 3.73 27.99
C ARG A 426 2.29 4.92 27.65
N VAL A 427 1.75 6.14 27.65
CA VAL A 427 2.55 7.37 27.52
C VAL A 427 3.52 7.55 28.68
N ASN A 428 3.11 7.31 29.93
CA ASN A 428 4.02 7.34 31.09
C ASN A 428 5.16 6.33 30.89
N LYS A 429 4.85 5.07 30.53
CA LYS A 429 5.87 4.04 30.28
C LYS A 429 6.88 4.51 29.22
N LEU A 430 6.39 4.99 28.08
CA LEU A 430 7.24 5.47 26.99
C LEU A 430 8.09 6.68 27.42
N ALA A 431 7.47 7.69 28.04
CA ALA A 431 8.15 8.90 28.48
C ALA A 431 9.21 8.62 29.54
N MET A 432 8.95 7.73 30.51
CA MET A 432 9.94 7.33 31.52
C MET A 432 11.13 6.58 30.91
N VAL A 433 10.88 5.64 29.97
CA VAL A 433 11.94 4.86 29.33
C VAL A 433 12.83 5.73 28.43
N LYS A 434 12.25 6.73 27.77
CA LYS A 434 12.95 7.59 26.80
C LYS A 434 13.37 8.96 27.35
N GLY A 435 12.99 9.28 28.59
CA GLY A 435 13.29 10.56 29.23
C GLY A 435 12.54 11.76 28.63
N TYR A 436 11.28 11.58 28.23
CA TYR A 436 10.48 12.65 27.62
C TYR A 436 9.69 13.48 28.66
N SER A 437 9.57 14.78 28.39
CA SER A 437 8.46 15.59 28.90
C SER A 437 7.30 15.61 27.90
N VAL A 438 6.05 15.63 28.38
CA VAL A 438 4.86 15.46 27.52
C VAL A 438 4.22 16.80 27.14
N LEU A 439 4.01 17.02 25.85
CA LEU A 439 3.24 18.15 25.32
C LEU A 439 1.89 17.64 24.80
N LEU A 440 0.83 17.85 25.58
CA LEU A 440 -0.51 17.34 25.30
C LEU A 440 -1.37 18.38 24.58
N THR A 441 -2.02 18.02 23.49
CA THR A 441 -2.96 18.90 22.79
C THR A 441 -4.20 18.16 22.32
N THR A 442 -5.34 18.84 22.32
CA THR A 442 -6.62 18.28 21.87
C THR A 442 -7.03 18.80 20.49
N SER A 443 -8.12 18.27 19.96
CA SER A 443 -8.70 18.61 18.66
C SER A 443 -10.12 19.18 18.81
N PRO A 444 -10.69 19.79 17.75
CA PRO A 444 -12.09 20.25 17.77
C PRO A 444 -13.14 19.17 18.05
N ARG A 445 -12.77 17.88 17.94
CA ARG A 445 -13.67 16.74 18.16
C ARG A 445 -13.45 16.06 19.52
N THR A 446 -12.46 16.51 20.28
CA THR A 446 -12.11 15.92 21.57
C THR A 446 -13.22 16.19 22.58
N PRO A 447 -13.73 15.16 23.28
CA PRO A 447 -14.72 15.36 24.33
C PRO A 447 -14.17 16.22 25.46
N SER A 448 -15.02 17.03 26.09
CA SER A 448 -14.59 17.96 27.15
C SER A 448 -13.93 17.27 28.35
N TYR A 449 -14.33 16.04 28.68
CA TYR A 449 -13.75 15.27 29.77
C TYR A 449 -12.39 14.64 29.45
N ALA A 450 -12.00 14.57 28.17
CA ALA A 450 -10.91 13.70 27.75
C ALA A 450 -9.55 14.19 28.27
N LEU A 451 -9.37 15.51 28.27
CA LEU A 451 -8.14 16.14 28.71
C LEU A 451 -7.89 15.91 30.20
N ASP A 452 -8.88 16.21 31.05
CA ASP A 452 -8.77 16.03 32.51
C ASP A 452 -8.59 14.55 32.87
N CYS A 453 -9.32 13.66 32.20
CA CYS A 453 -9.18 12.22 32.39
C CYS A 453 -7.79 11.72 32.01
N PHE A 454 -7.18 12.26 30.96
CA PHE A 454 -5.85 11.85 30.52
C PHE A 454 -4.76 12.46 31.42
N ALA A 455 -4.82 13.77 31.67
CA ALA A 455 -3.83 14.51 32.44
C ALA A 455 -3.76 14.05 33.91
N SER A 456 -4.89 13.68 34.51
CA SER A 456 -4.93 13.13 35.88
C SER A 456 -4.23 11.77 36.04
N GLN A 457 -3.81 11.14 34.95
CA GLN A 457 -3.14 9.84 34.92
C GLN A 457 -1.65 9.97 34.51
N LEU A 458 -1.15 11.18 34.28
CA LEU A 458 0.25 11.41 33.89
C LEU A 458 1.14 11.58 35.12
N ASP A 459 2.22 10.81 35.18
CA ASP A 459 3.20 10.82 36.28
C ASP A 459 4.51 11.52 35.91
N VAL A 460 4.65 11.92 34.64
CA VAL A 460 5.82 12.60 34.07
C VAL A 460 5.58 14.10 33.94
N PRO A 461 6.61 14.97 33.79
CA PRO A 461 6.39 16.37 33.48
C PRO A 461 5.57 16.52 32.20
N TYR A 462 4.47 17.26 32.27
CA TYR A 462 3.60 17.49 31.13
C TYR A 462 3.11 18.93 31.11
N GLN A 463 2.84 19.45 29.92
CA GLN A 463 2.05 20.66 29.71
C GLN A 463 0.92 20.32 28.75
N TYR A 464 -0.26 20.93 28.91
CA TYR A 464 -1.37 20.71 28.00
C TYR A 464 -1.94 21.99 27.40
N HIS A 465 -2.54 21.83 26.22
CA HIS A 465 -3.38 22.84 25.59
C HIS A 465 -4.73 22.23 25.20
N SER A 466 -5.82 22.85 25.64
CA SER A 466 -7.17 22.48 25.21
C SER A 466 -7.57 23.30 24.01
N TRP A 467 -7.85 22.64 22.88
CA TRP A 467 -8.32 23.31 21.67
C TRP A 467 -9.56 24.16 21.95
N ARG A 468 -9.50 25.41 21.53
CA ARG A 468 -10.65 26.32 21.48
C ARG A 468 -10.62 27.08 20.15
N ALA A 469 -11.78 27.51 19.69
CA ALA A 469 -11.91 28.17 18.38
C ALA A 469 -11.38 29.61 18.37
N ASP A 470 -11.24 30.21 19.55
CA ASP A 470 -10.94 31.61 19.84
C ASP A 470 -9.50 31.84 20.32
N ILE A 471 -8.69 30.78 20.47
CA ILE A 471 -7.32 30.84 20.94
C ILE A 471 -6.40 30.23 19.89
N ASP A 472 -5.23 30.82 19.70
CA ASP A 472 -4.19 30.26 18.83
C ASP A 472 -3.78 28.87 19.33
N ASN A 473 -3.73 27.91 18.40
CA ASN A 473 -3.47 26.52 18.73
C ASN A 473 -1.97 26.22 18.61
N PRO A 474 -1.25 25.93 19.72
CA PRO A 474 0.19 25.62 19.69
C PRO A 474 0.48 24.23 19.10
N TYR A 475 -0.49 23.58 18.46
CA TYR A 475 -0.37 22.26 17.85
C TYR A 475 0.84 22.15 16.90
N LEU A 476 1.01 23.11 15.99
CA LEU A 476 2.13 23.08 15.04
C LEU A 476 3.46 23.20 15.77
N ASP A 477 3.54 24.04 16.79
CA ASP A 477 4.76 24.25 17.56
C ASP A 477 5.11 23.05 18.44
N TYR A 478 4.12 22.45 19.10
CA TYR A 478 4.29 21.22 19.87
C TYR A 478 4.78 20.09 18.96
N VAL A 479 4.18 19.95 17.78
CA VAL A 479 4.63 18.96 16.79
C VAL A 479 6.04 19.28 16.30
N ARG A 480 6.41 20.56 16.14
CA ARG A 480 7.76 20.99 15.73
C ARG A 480 8.83 20.71 16.80
N LEU A 481 8.54 20.96 18.08
CA LEU A 481 9.46 20.76 19.20
C LEU A 481 9.63 19.29 19.61
N ALA A 482 8.67 18.43 19.27
CA ALA A 482 8.68 17.03 19.67
C ALA A 482 9.83 16.22 19.05
N GLU A 483 10.43 15.34 19.84
CA GLU A 483 11.30 14.27 19.32
C GLU A 483 10.46 13.11 18.76
N ALA A 484 9.31 12.83 19.39
CA ALA A 484 8.38 11.79 18.96
C ALA A 484 6.92 12.20 19.18
N LEU A 485 6.01 11.51 18.50
CA LEU A 485 4.59 11.87 18.42
C LEU A 485 3.72 10.69 18.85
N VAL A 486 2.65 10.97 19.60
CA VAL A 486 1.61 10.01 19.96
C VAL A 486 0.26 10.54 19.50
N VAL A 487 -0.56 9.71 18.86
CA VAL A 487 -1.86 10.14 18.32
C VAL A 487 -2.93 9.06 18.43
N THR A 488 -4.19 9.48 18.59
CA THR A 488 -5.34 8.56 18.58
C THR A 488 -5.76 8.18 17.16
N ALA A 489 -6.18 6.92 16.99
CA ALA A 489 -6.50 6.37 15.66
C ALA A 489 -7.91 6.71 15.11
N ASP A 490 -8.37 7.95 15.22
CA ASP A 490 -9.71 8.36 14.77
C ASP A 490 -9.72 9.14 13.45
N SER A 491 -8.57 9.69 13.04
CA SER A 491 -8.45 10.57 11.88
C SER A 491 -7.33 10.12 10.95
N ALA A 492 -7.69 9.75 9.72
CA ALA A 492 -6.70 9.43 8.69
C ALA A 492 -5.90 10.68 8.29
N SER A 493 -6.53 11.85 8.27
CA SER A 493 -5.87 13.14 7.96
C SER A 493 -4.79 13.48 8.99
N MET A 494 -5.12 13.39 10.29
CA MET A 494 -4.18 13.70 11.37
C MET A 494 -3.02 12.70 11.40
N LEU A 495 -3.31 11.41 11.26
CA LEU A 495 -2.27 10.39 11.13
C LEU A 495 -1.35 10.67 9.93
N SER A 496 -1.94 11.03 8.78
CA SER A 496 -1.14 11.33 7.58
C SER A 496 -0.25 12.56 7.75
N GLU A 497 -0.77 13.62 8.38
CA GLU A 497 -0.01 14.84 8.70
C GLU A 497 1.22 14.52 9.53
N LEU A 498 1.07 13.70 10.58
CA LEU A 498 2.16 13.32 11.47
C LEU A 498 3.13 12.32 10.81
N CYS A 499 2.63 11.34 10.05
CA CYS A 499 3.47 10.35 9.34
C CYS A 499 4.31 10.95 8.20
N LYS A 500 3.98 12.15 7.72
CA LYS A 500 4.80 12.89 6.74
C LYS A 500 5.99 13.60 7.38
N LEU A 501 6.07 13.62 8.71
CA LEU A 501 7.19 14.18 9.45
C LEU A 501 8.26 13.12 9.62
N ASN A 502 9.53 13.53 9.59
CA ASN A 502 10.65 12.64 9.88
C ASN A 502 10.82 12.43 11.39
N LYS A 503 9.75 11.97 12.06
CA LYS A 503 9.67 11.75 13.52
C LYS A 503 8.94 10.44 13.80
N PRO A 504 9.32 9.68 14.85
CA PRO A 504 8.57 8.51 15.26
C PRO A 504 7.12 8.83 15.59
N VAL A 505 6.18 8.06 15.02
CA VAL A 505 4.73 8.19 15.27
C VAL A 505 4.19 6.94 15.95
N TYR A 506 3.75 7.09 17.19
CA TYR A 506 3.08 6.06 17.96
C TYR A 506 1.57 6.26 17.91
N VAL A 507 0.82 5.17 17.73
CA VAL A 507 -0.62 5.24 17.57
C VAL A 507 -1.35 4.44 18.64
N HIS A 508 -2.31 5.08 19.30
CA HIS A 508 -3.23 4.41 20.20
C HIS A 508 -4.56 4.12 19.49
N ARG A 509 -4.94 2.84 19.44
CA ARG A 509 -6.22 2.40 18.86
C ARG A 509 -7.36 2.77 19.80
N LEU A 510 -8.43 3.33 19.25
CA LEU A 510 -9.65 3.57 20.01
C LEU A 510 -10.55 2.32 19.99
N PRO A 511 -11.29 2.04 21.06
CA PRO A 511 -12.25 0.94 21.07
C PRO A 511 -13.36 1.17 20.04
N ARG A 512 -13.62 0.13 19.25
CA ARG A 512 -14.72 0.06 18.29
C ARG A 512 -15.99 -0.42 18.99
N TYR A 513 -17.09 0.31 18.82
CA TYR A 513 -18.40 -0.10 19.32
C TYR A 513 -19.26 -0.69 18.21
N PHE A 514 -20.15 -1.61 18.60
CA PHE A 514 -21.12 -2.16 17.67
C PHE A 514 -22.01 -1.06 17.12
N ASP A 515 -22.21 -1.11 15.81
CA ASP A 515 -22.93 -0.17 15.01
C ASP A 515 -23.77 -0.96 14.01
N VAL A 516 -25.08 -1.01 14.26
CA VAL A 516 -26.02 -1.85 13.49
C VAL A 516 -25.84 -1.69 11.98
N LEU A 517 -25.68 -0.46 11.48
CA LEU A 517 -25.54 -0.22 10.04
C LEU A 517 -24.18 -0.69 9.54
N ILE A 518 -23.11 -0.28 10.22
CA ILE A 518 -21.74 -0.58 9.81
C ILE A 518 -21.48 -2.09 9.92
N ASP A 519 -21.85 -2.69 11.04
CA ASP A 519 -21.62 -4.10 11.29
C ASP A 519 -22.53 -5.00 10.47
N SER A 520 -23.75 -4.57 10.09
CA SER A 520 -24.56 -5.34 9.13
C SER A 520 -23.92 -5.37 7.74
N ILE A 521 -23.39 -4.24 7.25
CA ILE A 521 -22.69 -4.19 5.95
C ILE A 521 -21.36 -4.95 6.03
N ASN A 522 -20.64 -4.86 7.15
CA ASN A 522 -19.41 -5.64 7.36
C ASN A 522 -19.71 -7.14 7.45
N THR A 523 -20.79 -7.55 8.10
CA THR A 523 -21.25 -8.95 8.13
C THR A 523 -21.65 -9.41 6.74
N LEU A 524 -22.38 -8.59 5.97
CA LEU A 524 -22.70 -8.90 4.57
C LEU A 524 -21.43 -9.01 3.73
N ARG A 525 -20.47 -8.09 3.87
CA ARG A 525 -19.17 -8.14 3.20
C ARG A 525 -18.45 -9.42 3.57
N ASN A 526 -18.31 -9.69 4.87
CA ASN A 526 -17.64 -10.87 5.40
C ASN A 526 -18.34 -12.14 4.93
N PHE A 527 -19.67 -12.16 4.79
CA PHE A 527 -20.47 -13.24 4.23
C PHE A 527 -20.26 -13.41 2.72
N CYS A 528 -20.27 -12.33 1.94
CA CYS A 528 -19.95 -12.35 0.52
C CYS A 528 -18.50 -12.79 0.27
N GLN A 529 -17.60 -12.43 1.18
CA GLN A 529 -16.21 -12.89 1.24
C GLN A 529 -16.07 -14.25 1.96
N PHE A 530 -17.14 -14.76 2.59
CA PHE A 530 -17.16 -16.04 3.29
C PHE A 530 -17.31 -17.12 2.24
N PRO A 531 -16.34 -18.01 2.07
CA PRO A 531 -16.56 -19.23 1.32
C PRO A 531 -17.58 -20.12 2.02
N LEU A 532 -18.36 -20.85 1.25
CA LEU A 532 -19.00 -22.10 1.68
C LEU A 532 -17.95 -23.21 2.03
N GLY A 533 -16.83 -22.87 2.69
CA GLY A 533 -15.74 -23.80 3.06
C GLY A 533 -14.55 -23.12 3.75
N ARG A 534 -14.01 -23.70 4.83
CA ARG A 534 -12.84 -23.17 5.58
C ARG A 534 -11.66 -22.84 4.63
N GLY A 535 -10.81 -21.89 5.03
CA GLY A 535 -9.64 -21.49 4.22
C GLY A 535 -8.76 -22.67 3.81
N ASN A 536 -8.04 -22.53 2.69
CA ASN A 536 -7.11 -23.56 2.25
C ASN A 536 -6.04 -23.82 3.33
N TYR A 537 -5.54 -25.05 3.38
CA TYR A 537 -4.53 -25.58 4.32
C TYR A 537 -3.24 -24.74 4.51
N ARG A 538 -3.04 -23.68 3.70
CA ARG A 538 -1.78 -22.92 3.59
C ARG A 538 -1.84 -21.47 4.09
N GLY A 539 -2.93 -21.03 4.72
CA GLY A 539 -3.02 -19.65 5.24
C GLY A 539 -3.13 -18.53 4.18
N MET A 540 -3.30 -18.88 2.90
CA MET A 540 -3.37 -17.95 1.76
C MET A 540 -4.57 -17.00 1.85
N PRO A 541 -4.44 -15.71 1.47
CA PRO A 541 -5.59 -14.86 1.26
C PRO A 541 -6.50 -15.44 0.17
N LYS A 542 -7.81 -15.40 0.42
CA LYS A 542 -8.80 -16.12 -0.41
C LYS A 542 -9.03 -15.39 -1.73
N GLN A 543 -9.09 -16.12 -2.83
CA GLN A 543 -9.51 -15.57 -4.12
C GLN A 543 -10.95 -15.08 -4.07
N GLN A 544 -11.26 -14.06 -4.87
CA GLN A 544 -12.59 -13.48 -4.93
C GLN A 544 -13.61 -14.46 -5.54
N ASN A 545 -14.75 -14.67 -4.87
CA ASN A 545 -15.86 -15.45 -5.40
C ASN A 545 -16.90 -14.54 -6.11
N PHE A 546 -17.93 -15.14 -6.70
CA PHE A 546 -19.00 -14.40 -7.39
C PHE A 546 -19.73 -13.38 -6.48
N LEU A 547 -20.03 -13.74 -5.23
CA LEU A 547 -20.73 -12.87 -4.28
C LEU A 547 -19.89 -11.65 -3.90
N SER A 548 -18.59 -11.83 -3.70
CA SER A 548 -17.64 -10.75 -3.43
C SER A 548 -17.53 -9.81 -4.64
N ARG A 549 -17.53 -10.32 -5.88
CA ARG A 549 -17.59 -9.47 -7.08
C ARG A 549 -18.89 -8.66 -7.17
N LEU A 550 -20.02 -9.27 -6.80
CA LEU A 550 -21.31 -8.57 -6.78
C LEU A 550 -21.34 -7.47 -5.72
N PHE A 551 -20.77 -7.75 -4.54
CA PHE A 551 -20.61 -6.76 -3.47
C PHE A 551 -19.76 -5.57 -3.93
N ASP A 552 -18.62 -5.83 -4.56
CA ASP A 552 -17.75 -4.79 -5.10
C ASP A 552 -18.43 -3.97 -6.20
N LYS A 553 -19.19 -4.61 -7.08
CA LYS A 553 -20.04 -3.87 -8.03
C LYS A 553 -21.03 -2.96 -7.29
N ALA A 554 -21.70 -3.46 -6.25
CA ALA A 554 -22.63 -2.64 -5.49
C ALA A 554 -21.94 -1.44 -4.78
N VAL A 555 -20.69 -1.61 -4.32
CA VAL A 555 -19.84 -0.52 -3.84
C VAL A 555 -19.49 0.46 -4.96
N GLU A 556 -19.08 -0.07 -6.11
CA GLU A 556 -18.75 0.71 -7.30
C GLU A 556 -19.93 1.58 -7.73
N TYR A 557 -21.14 1.02 -7.87
CA TYR A 557 -22.36 1.76 -8.22
C TYR A 557 -22.80 2.76 -7.13
N GLY A 558 -22.20 2.71 -5.94
CA GLY A 558 -22.58 3.54 -4.78
C GLY A 558 -23.90 3.12 -4.13
N VAL A 559 -24.35 1.87 -4.37
CA VAL A 559 -25.52 1.26 -3.74
C VAL A 559 -25.19 0.84 -2.31
N ILE A 560 -24.03 0.19 -2.13
CA ILE A 560 -23.46 -0.13 -0.83
C ILE A 560 -22.36 0.88 -0.53
N THR A 561 -22.37 1.41 0.67
CA THR A 561 -21.36 2.37 1.10
C THR A 561 -20.19 1.60 1.70
N SER A 562 -19.03 1.56 1.03
CA SER A 562 -17.81 0.99 1.64
C SER A 562 -17.56 1.65 3.00
N LEU A 563 -17.45 0.86 4.04
CA LEU A 563 -17.33 1.43 5.37
C LEU A 563 -15.91 1.92 5.55
N ARG A 564 -15.77 3.16 6.03
CA ARG A 564 -14.46 3.67 6.41
C ARG A 564 -13.91 2.75 7.49
N ASP A 565 -12.78 2.12 7.20
CA ASP A 565 -12.14 1.14 8.06
C ASP A 565 -10.77 1.68 8.50
N MET A 566 -10.74 2.23 9.71
CA MET A 566 -9.49 2.80 10.23
C MET A 566 -8.49 1.71 10.60
N ASP A 567 -8.95 0.54 11.00
CA ASP A 567 -8.05 -0.57 11.33
C ASP A 567 -7.29 -1.03 10.08
N LEU A 568 -7.95 -1.06 8.92
CA LEU A 568 -7.28 -1.31 7.64
C LEU A 568 -6.23 -0.24 7.30
N PHE A 569 -6.53 1.03 7.57
CA PHE A 569 -5.57 2.12 7.38
C PHE A 569 -4.33 1.93 8.25
N LEU A 570 -4.53 1.68 9.55
CA LEU A 570 -3.44 1.44 10.49
C LEU A 570 -2.62 0.23 10.10
N ASP A 571 -3.27 -0.86 9.68
CA ASP A 571 -2.59 -2.07 9.20
C ASP A 571 -1.68 -1.79 8.00
N HIS A 572 -2.14 -0.97 7.05
CA HIS A 572 -1.29 -0.51 5.94
C HIS A 572 -0.11 0.31 6.44
N LEU A 573 -0.34 1.25 7.36
CA LEU A 573 0.75 2.08 7.91
C LEU A 573 1.77 1.24 8.70
N LEU A 574 1.32 0.28 9.51
CA LEU A 574 2.17 -0.65 10.27
C LEU A 574 3.02 -1.51 9.34
N LYS A 575 2.40 -2.13 8.32
CA LYS A 575 3.11 -2.97 7.34
C LYS A 575 4.11 -2.18 6.51
N ARG A 576 3.82 -0.90 6.25
CA ARG A 576 4.77 0.02 5.62
C ARG A 576 5.76 0.62 6.63
N GLY A 577 5.72 0.28 7.91
CA GLY A 577 6.59 0.83 8.95
C GLY A 577 6.49 2.35 9.12
N LEU A 578 5.31 2.95 8.91
CA LEU A 578 5.09 4.40 9.07
C LEU A 578 4.63 4.78 10.47
N ILE A 579 4.18 3.80 11.25
CA ILE A 579 3.74 3.96 12.62
C ILE A 579 4.17 2.76 13.45
N THR A 580 4.19 2.93 14.76
CA THR A 580 4.29 1.86 15.76
C THR A 580 3.05 1.91 16.65
N LEU A 581 2.52 0.76 17.07
CA LEU A 581 1.44 0.78 18.08
C LEU A 581 2.00 1.26 19.41
N LEU A 582 1.27 2.12 20.11
CA LEU A 582 1.73 2.69 21.38
C LEU A 582 2.00 1.60 22.45
N GLU A 583 1.34 0.44 22.34
CA GLU A 583 1.56 -0.70 23.24
C GLU A 583 2.95 -1.35 23.10
N ASP A 584 3.54 -1.29 21.91
CA ASP A 584 4.87 -1.83 21.60
C ASP A 584 5.97 -0.76 21.71
N ALA A 585 5.60 0.51 21.91
CA ALA A 585 6.48 1.67 21.79
C ALA A 585 7.66 1.70 22.77
N ALA A 586 7.53 1.07 23.94
CA ALA A 586 8.61 1.03 24.93
C ALA A 586 9.72 0.04 24.55
N GLU A 587 9.40 -0.95 23.71
CA GLU A 587 10.27 -2.09 23.39
C GLU A 587 10.83 -2.00 21.96
N ALA A 588 10.10 -1.35 21.05
CA ALA A 588 10.55 -1.09 19.69
C ALA A 588 11.16 0.33 19.56
N PRO A 589 12.30 0.51 18.87
CA PRO A 589 12.68 1.83 18.41
C PRO A 589 11.58 2.33 17.45
N GLY A 590 10.97 3.48 17.76
CA GLY A 590 9.96 4.06 16.88
C GLY A 590 10.53 4.28 15.48
N VAL A 591 9.72 4.04 14.45
CA VAL A 591 10.22 4.07 13.07
C VAL A 591 10.41 5.51 12.62
N THR A 592 11.66 5.93 12.44
CA THR A 592 12.03 7.20 11.82
C THR A 592 12.30 6.94 10.34
N LYS A 593 11.56 7.59 9.43
CA LYS A 593 11.77 7.40 7.98
C LYS A 593 12.22 8.68 7.30
N THR A 594 13.44 8.63 6.76
CA THR A 594 14.01 9.62 5.84
C THR A 594 13.29 9.68 4.49
N ASP A 595 12.70 8.57 4.04
CA ASP A 595 11.98 8.47 2.77
C ASP A 595 10.47 8.58 2.97
N CYS A 596 10.00 9.75 3.45
CA CYS A 596 8.57 10.05 3.47
C CYS A 596 8.06 10.20 2.03
N ILE A 597 7.63 9.07 1.46
CA ILE A 597 6.62 8.88 0.40
C ILE A 597 6.47 10.08 -0.54
N ASN A 598 7.21 10.08 -1.65
CA ASN A 598 6.94 11.00 -2.76
C ASN A 598 5.70 10.59 -3.61
N GLU A 599 4.63 10.11 -2.97
CA GLU A 599 3.39 9.75 -3.68
C GLU A 599 2.65 10.99 -4.18
N THR A 600 2.79 12.14 -3.51
CA THR A 600 2.14 13.37 -3.99
C THR A 600 2.76 13.85 -5.29
N ASP A 601 4.08 13.90 -5.47
CA ASP A 601 4.66 14.31 -6.77
C ASP A 601 4.31 13.31 -7.86
N LYS A 602 4.34 12.00 -7.56
CA LYS A 602 3.89 10.96 -8.50
C LYS A 602 2.44 11.16 -8.93
N LEU A 603 1.54 11.46 -7.99
CA LEU A 603 0.15 11.79 -8.29
C LEU A 603 0.05 13.02 -9.18
N ILE A 604 0.80 14.09 -8.89
CA ILE A 604 0.81 15.30 -9.72
C ILE A 604 1.32 14.98 -11.13
N LEU A 605 2.41 14.23 -11.26
CA LEU A 605 2.93 13.80 -12.55
C LEU A 605 1.90 12.98 -13.33
N ASN A 606 1.21 12.04 -12.67
CA ASN A 606 0.15 11.25 -13.28
C ASN A 606 -1.01 12.14 -13.76
N ILE A 607 -1.49 13.05 -12.91
CA ILE A 607 -2.52 14.03 -13.27
C ILE A 607 -2.11 14.86 -14.48
N LYS A 608 -0.87 15.34 -14.50
CA LYS A 608 -0.36 16.12 -15.64
C LYS A 608 -0.29 15.28 -16.90
N LYS A 609 0.20 14.04 -16.85
CA LYS A 609 0.20 13.14 -18.02
C LYS A 609 -1.22 12.86 -18.53
N GLN A 610 -2.14 12.54 -17.63
CA GLN A 610 -3.53 12.21 -17.97
C GLN A 610 -4.32 13.41 -18.51
N PHE A 611 -3.95 14.63 -18.14
CA PHE A 611 -4.61 15.87 -18.55
C PHE A 611 -3.75 16.78 -19.44
N ALA A 612 -2.60 16.30 -19.94
CA ALA A 612 -1.72 17.00 -20.89
C ALA A 612 -2.25 16.94 -22.32
N ASP A 613 -3.06 15.92 -22.67
CA ASP A 613 -3.74 15.78 -23.97
C ASP A 613 -4.88 16.80 -24.14
N ARG A 614 -4.57 18.09 -23.98
CA ARG A 614 -5.47 19.20 -24.28
C ARG A 614 -5.63 19.42 -25.77
#